data_AF-A0A3N5ER93-F1
#
_entry.id   AF-A0A3N5ER93-F1
#
_cell.length_a   1.000
_cell.length_b   1.000
_cell.length_c   1.000
_cell.angle_alpha   90.00
_cell.angle_beta   90.00
_cell.angle_gamma   90.00
#
_symmetry.space_group_name_H-M   'P 1'
#
loop_
_entity.id
_entity.type
_entity.pdbx_description
1 polymer ?
#
loop_
_entity_poly.entity_id
_entity_poly.type
_entity_poly.pdbx_seq_one_letter_code
_entity_poly.pdbx_strand_id
1 'polypeptide(L)' 'MRTIKIDTYKGWTITVIAEQNKCSNFSFDITDPTGRSQHISMGGDNEQRALARAREMIDMEIALIAEE' A
#
# COMPACT_ATOMS: atom_id res chain seq x y z
N MET A 1 2.82 -20.26 2.12
CA MET A 1 3.18 -19.32 3.22
C MET A 1 2.83 -17.93 2.72
N ARG A 2 1.95 -17.22 3.42
CA ARG A 2 1.58 -15.83 3.12
C ARG A 2 2.54 -14.94 3.89
N THR A 3 3.31 -14.12 3.19
CA THR A 3 4.21 -13.15 3.85
C THR A 3 3.46 -11.84 3.98
N ILE A 4 3.39 -11.29 5.19
CA ILE A 4 2.76 -10.00 5.45
C ILE A 4 3.84 -9.08 5.99
N LYS A 5 3.95 -7.90 5.41
CA LYS A 5 4.89 -6.86 5.82
C LYS A 5 4.12 -5.60 6.12
N ILE A 6 4.33 -5.06 7.31
CA ILE A 6 3.69 -3.82 7.74
C ILE A 6 4.78 -2.75 7.79
N ASP A 7 4.50 -1.61 7.17
CA ASP A 7 5.34 -0.43 7.15
C ASP A 7 4.49 0.79 7.52
N THR A 8 5.12 1.83 8.04
CA THR A 8 4.43 3.08 8.39
C THR A 8 5.09 4.24 7.67
N TYR A 9 4.31 5.02 6.93
CA TYR A 9 4.81 6.11 6.10
C TYR A 9 3.93 7.34 6.27
N LYS A 10 4.52 8.46 6.74
CA LYS A 10 3.82 9.74 6.96
C LYS A 10 2.52 9.61 7.81
N GLY A 11 2.52 8.69 8.78
CA GLY A 11 1.36 8.41 9.64
C GLY A 11 0.34 7.43 9.04
N TRP A 12 0.51 7.02 7.79
CA TRP A 12 -0.27 5.98 7.14
C TRP A 12 0.34 4.60 7.41
N THR A 13 -0.51 3.58 7.54
CA THR A 13 -0.10 2.19 7.69
C THR A 13 -0.19 1.47 6.36
N ILE A 14 0.93 0.92 5.88
CA ILE A 14 1.02 0.14 4.65
C ILE A 14 1.16 -1.33 5.04
N THR A 15 0.23 -2.18 4.59
CA THR A 15 0.29 -3.62 4.79
C THR A 15 0.46 -4.29 3.44
N VAL A 16 1.67 -4.76 3.14
CA VAL A 16 1.96 -5.52 1.91
C VAL A 16 1.79 -7.00 2.19
N ILE A 17 1.08 -7.67 1.30
CA ILE A 17 0.77 -9.08 1.40
C ILE A 17 1.32 -9.76 0.14
N ALA A 18 2.29 -10.67 0.35
CA ALA A 18 2.78 -11.53 -0.71
C ALA A 18 1.80 -12.71 -0.87
N GLU A 19 1.02 -12.68 -1.94
CA GLU A 19 0.13 -13.75 -2.35
C GLU A 19 0.56 -14.22 -3.72
N GLN A 20 0.98 -15.48 -3.84
CA GLN A 20 1.23 -16.08 -5.15
C GLN A 20 -0.11 -16.32 -5.85
N ASN A 21 -0.66 -15.27 -6.44
CA ASN A 21 -1.87 -15.34 -7.24
C ASN A 21 -1.48 -15.26 -8.72
N LYS A 22 -2.18 -16.02 -9.58
CA LYS A 22 -1.75 -16.33 -10.96
C LYS A 22 -1.40 -15.11 -11.84
N CYS A 23 -1.84 -13.90 -11.49
CA CYS A 23 -1.62 -12.65 -12.24
C CYS A 23 -0.96 -11.51 -11.45
N SER A 24 -0.71 -11.66 -10.14
CA SER A 24 -0.06 -10.65 -9.30
C SER A 24 0.53 -11.32 -8.07
N ASN A 25 1.80 -11.04 -7.78
CA ASN A 25 2.52 -11.68 -6.68
C ASN A 25 2.34 -10.96 -5.33
N PHE A 26 1.88 -9.70 -5.37
CA PHE A 26 1.77 -8.85 -4.19
C PHE A 26 0.50 -8.00 -4.25
N SER A 27 -0.26 -7.99 -3.16
CA SER A 27 -1.34 -7.07 -2.85
C SER A 27 -0.89 -6.16 -1.70
N PHE A 28 -1.51 -4.99 -1.53
CA PHE A 28 -1.25 -4.14 -0.38
C PHE A 28 -2.47 -3.34 0.05
N ASP A 29 -2.52 -3.01 1.33
CA ASP A 29 -3.54 -2.16 1.96
C ASP A 29 -2.87 -0.92 2.52
N ILE A 30 -3.38 0.27 2.19
CA ILE A 30 -2.97 1.53 2.81
C ILE A 30 -4.09 2.01 3.73
N THR A 31 -3.77 2.31 4.98
CA THR A 31 -4.71 2.85 5.96
C THR A 31 -4.25 4.23 6.39
N ASP A 32 -5.14 5.20 6.25
CA ASP A 32 -4.90 6.58 6.63
C ASP A 32 -5.12 6.79 8.13
N PRO A 33 -4.54 7.85 8.72
CA PRO A 33 -4.69 8.15 10.15
C PRO A 33 -6.13 8.49 10.58
N THR A 34 -7.03 8.85 9.65
CA THR A 34 -8.46 9.05 9.89
C THR A 34 -9.26 7.75 9.91
N GLY A 35 -8.65 6.62 9.54
CA GLY A 35 -9.23 5.27 9.63
C GLY A 35 -9.82 4.73 8.32
N ARG A 36 -9.64 5.40 7.19
CA ARG A 36 -9.94 4.90 5.84
C ARG A 36 -8.83 3.96 5.39
N SER A 37 -9.23 2.77 4.96
CA SER A 37 -8.33 1.79 4.36
C SER A 37 -8.66 1.58 2.90
N GLN A 38 -7.64 1.49 2.05
CA GLN A 38 -7.78 1.18 0.64
C GLN A 38 -7.00 -0.10 0.32
N HIS A 39 -7.70 -1.09 -0.24
CA HIS A 39 -7.11 -2.37 -0.65
C HIS A 39 -6.75 -2.35 -2.13
N ILE A 40 -5.50 -2.68 -2.46
CA ILE A 40 -4.96 -2.75 -3.81
C ILE A 40 -4.48 -4.18 -4.06
N SER A 41 -5.28 -4.95 -4.81
CA SER A 41 -4.96 -6.35 -5.11
C SER A 41 -3.83 -6.53 -6.15
N MET A 42 -3.51 -5.49 -6.91
CA MET A 42 -2.45 -5.49 -7.94
C MET A 42 -1.31 -4.56 -7.53
N GLY A 43 -0.60 -4.93 -6.47
CA GLY A 43 0.48 -4.13 -5.91
C GLY A 43 1.77 -4.17 -6.72
N GLY A 44 2.02 -5.29 -7.40
CA GLY A 44 3.13 -5.46 -8.33
C GLY A 44 3.68 -6.87 -8.37
N ASP A 45 4.74 -7.03 -9.14
CA ASP A 45 5.51 -8.26 -9.31
C ASP A 45 6.48 -8.54 -8.14
N ASN A 46 6.84 -7.52 -7.36
CA ASN A 46 7.73 -7.62 -6.20
C ASN A 46 7.34 -6.67 -5.05
N GLU A 47 7.83 -6.96 -3.84
CA GLU A 47 7.53 -6.19 -2.61
C GLU A 47 7.94 -4.72 -2.70
N GLN A 48 9.14 -4.43 -3.22
CA GLN A 48 9.64 -3.06 -3.32
C GLN A 48 8.75 -2.20 -4.21
N ARG A 49 8.23 -2.78 -5.29
CA ARG A 49 7.32 -2.12 -6.22
C ARG A 49 5.95 -1.87 -5.60
N ALA A 50 5.43 -2.83 -4.83
CA ALA A 50 4.21 -2.65 -4.04
C ALA A 50 4.35 -1.53 -3.01
N LEU A 51 5.47 -1.50 -2.27
CA LEU A 51 5.77 -0.43 -1.30
C LEU A 51 5.93 0.93 -1.96
N ALA A 52 6.68 1.03 -3.06
CA ALA A 52 6.87 2.29 -3.78
C ALA A 52 5.52 2.84 -4.26
N ARG A 53 4.68 1.98 -4.83
CA ARG A 53 3.35 2.37 -5.30
C ARG A 53 2.42 2.79 -4.17
N ALA A 54 2.44 2.09 -3.04
CA ALA A 54 1.70 2.49 -1.84
C ALA A 54 2.13 3.88 -1.35
N ARG A 55 3.44 4.17 -1.34
CA ARG A 55 3.97 5.49 -0.97
C ARG A 55 3.56 6.59 -1.95
N GLU A 56 3.62 6.33 -3.26
CA GLU A 56 3.15 7.29 -4.27
C GLU A 56 1.67 7.63 -4.08
N MET A 57 0.82 6.63 -3.80
CA MET A 57 -0.60 6.87 -3.52
C MET A 57 -0.82 7.71 -2.27
N ILE A 58 -0.10 7.41 -1.19
CA ILE A 58 -0.14 8.20 0.06
C ILE A 58 0.33 9.65 -0.20
N ASP A 59 1.42 9.83 -0.94
CA ASP A 59 1.93 11.15 -1.30
C ASP A 59 0.91 11.97 -2.11
N MET A 60 0.23 11.34 -3.08
CA MET A 60 -0.84 11.99 -3.85
C MET A 60 -2.02 12.39 -2.97
N GLU A 61 -2.48 11.50 -2.08
CA GLU A 61 -3.60 11.81 -1.18
C GLU A 61 -3.23 12.93 -0.19
N ILE A 62 -2.02 12.88 0.38
CA ILE A 62 -1.54 13.94 1.27
C ILE A 62 -1.43 15.27 0.52
N ALA A 63 -0.94 15.27 -0.71
CA ALA A 63 -0.87 16.47 -1.54
C ALA A 63 -2.28 17.03 -1.81
N LEU A 64 -3.24 16.17 -2.15
CA LEU A 64 -4.62 16.56 -2.39
C LEU A 64 -5.29 17.15 -1.12
N ILE A 65 -5.04 16.57 0.05
CA ILE A 65 -5.54 17.10 1.34
C ILE A 65 -4.85 18.42 1.72
N ALA A 66 -3.56 18.58 1.40
CA ALA A 66 -2.81 19.78 1.74
C ALA A 66 -3.16 21.00 0.88
N GLU A 67 -3.78 20.79 -0.29
CA GLU A 67 -4.26 21.85 -1.19
C GLU A 67 -5.70 22.31 -0.88
N GLU A 68 -6.36 21.76 0.14
CA GLU A 68 -7.70 22.15 0.62
C GLU A 68 -7.64 22.99 1.91
#